data_AF-A0A6B3HT45-F1
#
_entry.id   AF-A0A6B3HT45-F1
#
_cell.length_a   1.000
_cell.length_b   1.000
_cell.length_c   1.000
_cell.angle_alpha   90.00
_cell.angle_beta   90.00
_cell.angle_gamma   90.00
#
_symmetry.space_group_name_H-M   'P 1'
#
loop_
_entity.id
_entity.type
_entity.pdbx_description
1 polymer ?
#
loop_
_entity_poly.entity_id
_entity_poly.type
_entity_poly.pdbx_seq_one_letter_code
_entity_poly.pdbx_strand_id
1 'polypeptide(L)' 'LLARHGIYVQAINAPSVRVGQEILRSAPGAVHEPAEIEGFVTALDGIWRELGVTRAQGPHRPPGTDD' A
#
# COMPACT_ATOMS: atom_id res chain seq x y z
N LEU A 1 -7.44 5.26 -6.48
CA LEU A 1 -8.14 4.26 -5.66
C LEU A 1 -9.59 4.66 -5.43
N LEU A 2 -9.88 5.64 -4.57
CA LEU A 2 -11.27 6.00 -4.20
C LEU A 2 -12.19 6.30 -5.40
N ALA A 3 -11.89 7.32 -6.20
CA ALA A 3 -12.78 7.77 -7.28
C ALA A 3 -12.94 6.75 -8.42
N ARG A 4 -11.92 5.93 -8.71
CA ARG A 4 -11.90 4.99 -9.84
C ARG A 4 -12.34 3.56 -9.47
N HIS A 5 -12.09 3.14 -8.24
CA HIS A 5 -12.25 1.74 -7.81
C HIS A 5 -13.11 1.58 -6.55
N GLY A 6 -13.62 2.66 -5.96
CA GLY A 6 -14.41 2.61 -4.73
C GLY A 6 -13.62 2.21 -3.48
N ILE A 7 -12.29 2.10 -3.57
CA ILE A 7 -11.44 1.67 -2.46
C ILE A 7 -10.86 2.87 -1.72
N TYR A 8 -11.15 2.96 -0.42
CA TYR A 8 -10.55 3.95 0.46
C TYR A 8 -9.30 3.39 1.16
N VAL A 9 -8.18 4.10 1.02
CA VAL A 9 -6.95 3.86 1.79
C VAL A 9 -6.39 5.21 2.22
N GLN A 10 -5.92 5.30 3.46
CA GLN A 10 -5.43 6.56 4.01
C GLN A 10 -3.99 6.80 3.53
N ALA A 11 -3.76 7.91 2.83
CA ALA A 11 -2.42 8.47 2.69
C ALA A 11 -2.01 9.15 3.99
N ILE A 12 -0.80 8.89 4.46
CA ILE A 12 -0.18 9.53 5.60
C ILE A 12 1.02 10.32 5.10
N ASN A 13 0.93 11.65 5.24
CA ASN A 13 1.94 12.62 4.79
C ASN A 13 2.49 13.39 6.00
N ALA A 14 3.39 14.34 5.76
CA ALA A 14 3.83 15.29 6.78
C ALA A 14 2.64 16.11 7.36
N PRO A 15 2.63 16.45 8.65
CA PRO A 15 3.70 16.23 9.65
C PRO A 15 3.62 14.87 10.37
N SER A 16 2.62 14.02 10.07
CA SER A 16 2.44 12.73 10.74
C SER A 16 3.59 11.75 10.47
N VAL A 17 4.27 11.90 9.33
CA VAL A 17 5.53 11.23 8.98
C VAL A 17 6.54 12.27 8.49
N ARG A 18 7.83 11.89 8.41
CA ARG A 18 8.86 12.77 7.84
C ARG A 18 8.62 12.96 6.34
N VAL A 19 8.98 14.11 5.80
CA VAL A 19 8.98 14.35 4.35
C VAL A 19 9.84 13.29 3.66
N GLY A 20 9.32 12.69 2.58
CA GLY A 20 9.96 11.58 1.88
C GLY A 20 9.71 10.20 2.51
N GLN A 21 8.94 10.13 3.61
CA GLN A 21 8.49 8.89 4.24
C GLN A 21 6.96 8.76 4.19
N GLU A 22 6.34 9.32 3.15
CA GLU A 22 4.91 9.19 2.90
C GLU A 22 4.53 7.72 2.69
N ILE A 23 3.42 7.30 3.30
CA ILE A 23 2.95 5.91 3.24
C ILE A 23 1.46 5.84 2.97
N LEU A 24 1.03 4.73 2.38
CA LEU A 24 -0.36 4.31 2.39
C LEU A 24 -0.57 3.36 3.57
N ARG A 25 -1.52 3.67 4.45
CA ARG A 25 -1.89 2.79 5.56
C ARG A 25 -3.09 1.94 5.18
N SER A 26 -2.85 0.65 5.01
CA SER A 26 -3.89 -0.38 4.87
C SER A 26 -3.93 -1.25 6.12
N ALA A 27 -5.13 -1.64 6.56
CA ALA A 27 -5.36 -2.50 7.72
C ALA A 27 -6.51 -3.48 7.41
N PRO A 28 -6.29 -4.48 6.53
CA PRO A 28 -7.29 -5.50 6.27
C PRO A 28 -7.63 -6.23 7.57
N GLY A 29 -8.92 -6.44 7.81
CA GLY A 29 -9.45 -7.12 8.99
C GLY A 29 -10.34 -8.30 8.61
N ALA A 30 -10.81 -9.05 9.61
CA ALA A 30 -11.59 -10.28 9.43
C ALA A 30 -12.87 -10.14 8.59
N VAL A 31 -13.35 -8.92 8.39
CA VAL A 31 -14.54 -8.61 7.58
C VAL A 31 -14.26 -8.43 6.09
N HIS A 32 -12.98 -8.40 5.69
CA HIS A 32 -12.61 -8.32 4.28
C HIS A 32 -12.41 -9.72 3.72
N GLU A 33 -13.20 -10.06 2.72
CA GLU A 33 -13.09 -11.34 2.02
C GLU A 33 -11.79 -11.38 1.18
N PRO A 34 -11.24 -12.58 0.92
CA PRO A 34 -10.04 -12.71 0.08
C PRO A 34 -10.15 -12.02 -1.28
N ALA A 35 -11.33 -12.09 -1.92
CA ALA A 35 -11.58 -11.44 -3.20
C ALA A 35 -11.53 -9.90 -3.13
N GLU A 36 -11.92 -9.30 -2.00
CA GLU A 36 -11.82 -7.85 -1.80
C GLU A 36 -10.36 -7.42 -1.65
N ILE A 37 -9.55 -8.24 -0.96
CA ILE A 37 -8.11 -8.01 -0.81
C ILE A 37 -7.41 -8.13 -2.17
N GLU A 38 -7.73 -9.16 -2.96
CA GLU A 38 -7.20 -9.33 -4.31
C GLU A 38 -7.55 -8.14 -5.21
N GLY A 39 -8.81 -7.70 -5.20
CA GLY A 39 -9.27 -6.52 -5.94
C GLY A 39 -8.53 -5.25 -5.53
N PHE A 40 -8.26 -5.06 -4.23
CA PHE A 40 -7.44 -3.96 -3.73
C PHE A 40 -6.01 -4.00 -4.26
N VAL A 41 -5.36 -5.16 -4.21
CA VAL A 41 -3.99 -5.34 -4.69
C VAL A 41 -3.90 -5.08 -6.19
N THR A 42 -4.84 -5.60 -6.99
CA THR A 42 -4.87 -5.36 -8.44
C THR A 42 -5.05 -3.88 -8.77
N ALA A 43 -5.97 -3.19 -8.08
CA ALA A 43 -6.18 -1.76 -8.30
C ALA A 43 -4.95 -0.93 -7.92
N LEU A 44 -4.30 -1.27 -6.79
CA LEU A 44 -3.08 -0.60 -6.35
C LEU A 44 -1.92 -0.82 -7.33
N ASP A 45 -1.72 -2.05 -7.81
CA ASP A 45 -0.66 -2.38 -8.77
C ASP A 45 -0.84 -1.63 -10.10
N GLY A 46 -2.07 -1.55 -10.62
CA GLY A 46 -2.39 -0.78 -11.82
C GLY A 46 -2.00 0.69 -11.68
N ILE A 47 -2.35 1.31 -10.56
CA ILE A 47 -2.01 2.71 -10.28
C ILE A 47 -0.50 2.91 -10.14
N TRP A 48 0.19 1.99 -9.46
CA TRP A 48 1.66 2.05 -9.31
C TRP A 48 2.36 2.03 -10.67
N ARG A 49 1.88 1.18 -11.59
CA ARG A 49 2.40 1.10 -12.97
C ARG A 49 2.15 2.39 -13.73
N GLU A 50 0.94 2.95 -13.67
CA GLU A 50 0.58 4.21 -14.32
C GLU A 50 1.48 5.37 -13.86
N LEU A 51 1.81 5.40 -12.57
CA LEU A 51 2.63 6.44 -11.94
C LEU A 51 4.14 6.19 -12.05
N GLY A 52 4.57 5.03 -12.55
CA GLY A 52 5.98 4.67 -12.64
C GLY A 52 6.67 4.50 -11.27
N VAL A 53 5.92 4.12 -10.23
CA VAL A 53 6.48 3.95 -8.88
C VAL A 53 7.31 2.68 -8.80
N THR A 54 8.53 2.80 -8.28
CA THR A 54 9.46 1.68 -8.11
C THR A 54 8.91 0.63 -7.15
N ARG A 55 8.97 -0.65 -7.54
CA ARG A 55 8.65 -1.78 -6.66
C ARG A 55 9.89 -2.22 -5.89
N ALA A 56 9.70 -2.62 -4.64
CA ALA A 56 10.75 -3.25 -3.85
C ALA A 56 11.27 -4.51 -4.56
N GLN A 57 12.59 -4.65 -4.62
CA GLN A 57 13.25 -5.82 -5.18
C GLN A 57 13.44 -6.85 -4.04
N GLY A 58 12.47 -7.73 -3.86
CA GLY A 58 12.50 -8.78 -2.83
C GLY A 58 11.72 -8.46 -1.55
N PRO A 59 11.58 -9.44 -0.63
CA PRO A 59 10.83 -9.26 0.60
C PRO A 59 11.43 -8.14 1.45
N HIS A 60 10.56 -7.35 2.08
CA HIS A 60 10.98 -6.36 3.08
C HIS A 60 11.59 -7.11 4.28
N ARG A 61 12.92 -7.16 4.36
CA ARG A 61 13.61 -7.66 5.54
C ARG A 61 13.52 -6.59 6.63
N PRO A 62 12.85 -6.87 7.76
CA PRO A 62 12.85 -5.92 8.86
C PRO A 62 14.29 -5.72 9.37
N PRO A 63 14.70 -4.50 9.72
CA PRO A 63 16.00 -4.27 10.33
C PRO A 63 16.06 -5.05 11.67
N GLY A 64 17.00 -5.99 11.79
CA GLY A 64 17.25 -6.74 13.04
C GLY A 64 17.14 -8.28 12.97
N THR A 65 16.86 -8.88 11.81
CA THR A 65 16.98 -10.34 11.62
C THR A 65 18.32 -10.69 10.96
N ASP A 66 19.40 -10.56 11.72
CA ASP A 66 20.65 -11.28 11.49
C ASP A 66 20.84 -12.20 12.70
N ASP A 67 20.77 -13.52 12.50
CA ASP A 67 21.34 -14.54 13.41
C ASP A 67 22.84 -14.67 13.09
#